data_AF-A0A520IE10-F1
#
_entry.id   AF-A0A520IE10-F1
#
_cell.length_a   1.000
_cell.length_b   1.000
_cell.length_c   1.000
_cell.angle_alpha   90.00
_cell.angle_beta   90.00
_cell.angle_gamma   90.00
#
_symmetry.space_group_name_H-M   'P 1'
#
loop_
_entity.id
_entity.type
_entity.pdbx_description
1 polymer ?
#
loop_
_entity_poly.entity_id
_entity_poly.type
_entity_poly.pdbx_seq_one_letter_code
_entity_poly.pdbx_strand_id
1 'polypeptide(L)'
;MSFFANIDWSDIGQACLDTLIMLGGSLSLTIAFGLPLGVLLYLTDRGRLSQNRVANAVLGVIVNILRSVPFIILLIVMIPLTVMLVGTSLGVAGAIPPLV
;
A
#
# COMPACT_ATOMS: atom_id res chain seq x y z
N MET A 1 40.05 -8.77 -7.12
CA MET A 1 38.90 -9.05 -6.22
C MET A 1 38.59 -7.83 -5.33
N SER A 2 38.31 -6.65 -5.90
CA SER A 2 38.07 -5.41 -5.12
C SER A 2 36.64 -4.85 -5.23
N PHE A 3 35.70 -5.59 -5.83
CA PHE A 3 34.33 -5.12 -6.06
C PHE A 3 33.55 -4.80 -4.77
N PHE A 4 33.88 -5.48 -3.66
CA PHE A 4 33.18 -5.33 -2.37
C PHE A 4 33.95 -4.48 -1.35
N ALA A 5 35.07 -3.86 -1.74
CA ALA A 5 35.92 -3.11 -0.81
C ALA A 5 35.31 -1.77 -0.35
N ASN A 6 34.36 -1.23 -1.14
CA ASN A 6 33.66 0.03 -0.84
C ASN A 6 32.23 -0.19 -0.30
N ILE A 7 31.88 -1.43 0.03
CA ILE A 7 30.54 -1.73 0.54
C ILE A 7 30.55 -1.59 2.05
N ASP A 8 29.75 -0.65 2.53
CA ASP A 8 29.44 -0.56 3.94
C ASP A 8 28.35 -1.58 4.28
N TRP A 9 28.76 -2.68 4.92
CA TRP A 9 27.84 -3.76 5.30
C TRP A 9 26.80 -3.31 6.33
N SER A 10 27.09 -2.24 7.08
CA SER A 10 26.16 -1.67 8.06
C SER A 10 24.96 -1.02 7.37
N ASP A 11 25.18 -0.28 6.29
CA ASP A 11 24.13 0.36 5.49
C ASP A 11 23.20 -0.66 4.84
N ILE A 12 23.75 -1.79 4.35
CA ILE A 12 22.94 -2.88 3.80
C ILE A 12 22.04 -3.49 4.88
N GLY A 13 22.57 -3.71 6.08
CA GLY A 13 21.79 -4.22 7.20
C GLY A 13 20.64 -3.28 7.57
N GLN A 14 20.92 -1.97 7.62
CA GLN A 14 19.90 -0.96 7.89
C GLN A 14 18.84 -0.90 6.78
N ALA A 15 19.25 -0.92 5.51
CA ALA A 15 18.32 -0.92 4.38
C ALA A 15 17.42 -2.18 4.39
N CYS A 16 17.97 -3.35 4.72
CA CYS A 16 17.17 -4.56 4.90
C CYS A 16 16.12 -4.38 6.01
N LEU A 17 16.50 -3.82 7.15
CA LEU A 17 15.55 -3.52 8.22
C LEU A 17 14.47 -2.53 7.78
N ASP A 18 14.85 -1.47 7.09
CA ASP A 18 13.91 -0.47 6.57
C ASP A 18 12.88 -1.11 5.63
N THR A 19 13.31 -2.00 4.72
CA THR A 19 12.39 -2.74 3.85
C THR A 19 11.46 -3.68 4.62
N LEU A 20 11.97 -4.31 5.69
CA LEU A 20 11.18 -5.19 6.55
C LEU A 20 10.11 -4.41 7.32
N ILE A 21 10.46 -3.20 7.78
CA ILE A 21 9.52 -2.30 8.46
C ILE A 21 8.47 -1.77 7.47
N MET A 22 8.88 -1.37 6.25
CA MET A 22 7.93 -0.95 5.20
C MET A 22 6.95 -2.07 4.88
N LEU A 23 7.44 -3.30 4.69
CA LEU A 23 6.63 -4.47 4.39
C LEU A 23 5.70 -4.83 5.55
N GLY A 24 6.21 -4.89 6.77
CA GLY A 24 5.42 -5.24 7.95
C GLY A 24 4.35 -4.20 8.27
N GLY A 25 4.70 -2.92 8.16
CA GLY A 25 3.79 -1.80 8.36
C GLY A 25 2.70 -1.74 7.30
N SER A 26 3.06 -1.83 6.02
CA SER A 26 2.08 -1.81 4.92
C SER A 26 1.17 -3.03 4.99
N LEU A 27 1.71 -4.24 5.17
CA LEU A 27 0.91 -5.46 5.28
C LEU A 27 -0.13 -5.38 6.41
N SER A 28 0.28 -4.87 7.57
CA SER A 28 -0.63 -4.72 8.71
C SER A 28 -1.81 -3.79 8.39
N LEU A 29 -1.53 -2.65 7.74
CA LEU A 29 -2.55 -1.69 7.33
C LEU A 29 -3.41 -2.22 6.17
N THR A 30 -2.81 -2.88 5.18
CA THR A 30 -3.54 -3.53 4.07
C THR A 30 -4.48 -4.60 4.58
N ILE A 31 -4.08 -5.40 5.59
CA ILE A 31 -4.98 -6.35 6.22
C ILE A 31 -6.09 -5.60 6.98
N ALA A 32 -5.75 -4.55 7.73
CA ALA A 32 -6.73 -3.81 8.53
C ALA A 32 -7.82 -3.12 7.67
N PHE A 33 -7.47 -2.58 6.49
CA PHE A 33 -8.41 -1.85 5.63
C PHE A 33 -8.87 -2.64 4.40
N GLY A 34 -7.95 -3.35 3.75
CA GLY A 34 -8.21 -4.12 2.54
C GLY A 34 -9.05 -5.36 2.80
N LEU A 35 -8.88 -6.04 3.95
CA LEU A 35 -9.69 -7.21 4.29
C LEU A 35 -11.16 -6.84 4.51
N PRO A 36 -11.53 -5.84 5.34
CA PRO A 36 -12.93 -5.42 5.44
C PRO A 36 -13.52 -4.95 4.11
N LEU A 37 -12.77 -4.20 3.31
CA LEU A 37 -13.21 -3.73 2.00
C LEU A 37 -13.49 -4.90 1.04
N GLY A 38 -12.61 -5.91 1.01
CA GLY A 38 -12.77 -7.13 0.23
C GLY A 38 -13.96 -7.97 0.69
N VAL A 39 -14.18 -8.09 2.00
CA VAL A 39 -15.34 -8.78 2.57
C VAL A 39 -16.63 -8.04 2.23
N LEU A 40 -16.66 -6.70 2.29
CA LEU A 40 -17.82 -5.90 1.90
C LEU A 40 -18.16 -6.06 0.42
N LEU A 41 -17.15 -6.04 -0.46
CA LEU A 41 -17.34 -6.33 -1.89
C LEU A 41 -17.91 -7.74 -2.10
N TYR A 42 -17.41 -8.74 -1.37
CA TYR A 42 -17.92 -10.10 -1.47
C TYR A 42 -19.37 -10.23 -0.96
N LEU A 43 -19.73 -9.58 0.14
CA LEU A 43 -21.08 -9.67 0.72
C LEU A 43 -22.14 -8.87 -0.06
N THR A 44 -21.71 -7.82 -0.79
CA THR A 44 -22.60 -6.96 -1.58
C THR A 44 -22.87 -7.47 -3.00
N ASP A 45 -22.19 -8.54 -3.41
CA ASP A 45 -22.33 -9.14 -4.73
C ASP A 45 -23.69 -9.82 -4.95
N ARG A 46 -24.03 -10.13 -6.21
CA ARG A 46 -25.30 -10.75 -6.59
C ARG A 46 -25.45 -12.14 -5.96
N GLY A 47 -26.58 -12.38 -5.29
CA GLY A 47 -26.88 -13.66 -4.66
C GLY A 47 -26.24 -13.85 -3.27
N ARG A 48 -25.77 -12.76 -2.64
CA ARG A 48 -25.16 -12.76 -1.30
C ARG A 48 -26.07 -12.08 -0.27
N LEU A 49 -25.71 -12.21 1.01
CA LEU A 49 -26.52 -11.80 2.17
C LEU A 49 -26.93 -10.32 2.14
N SER A 50 -26.09 -9.42 1.63
CA SER A 50 -26.34 -7.97 1.61
C SER A 50 -26.30 -7.42 0.18
N GLN A 51 -27.05 -8.05 -0.73
CA GLN A 51 -27.03 -7.71 -2.15
C GLN A 51 -27.32 -6.21 -2.39
N ASN A 52 -26.30 -5.47 -2.80
CA ASN A 52 -26.41 -4.08 -3.23
C ASN A 52 -25.57 -3.87 -4.49
N ARG A 53 -26.23 -4.05 -5.64
CA ARG A 53 -25.60 -3.97 -6.97
C ARG A 53 -24.95 -2.61 -7.24
N VAL A 54 -25.53 -1.53 -6.71
CA VAL A 54 -25.00 -0.17 -6.92
C VAL A 54 -23.75 0.03 -6.09
N ALA A 55 -23.79 -0.30 -4.79
CA ALA A 55 -22.61 -0.19 -3.92
C ALA A 55 -21.47 -1.09 -4.40
N ASN A 56 -21.77 -2.34 -4.77
CA ASN A 56 -20.79 -3.27 -5.30
C ASN A 56 -20.15 -2.77 -6.61
N ALA A 57 -20.94 -2.23 -7.53
CA ALA A 57 -20.44 -1.68 -8.78
C ALA A 57 -19.53 -0.45 -8.56
N VAL A 58 -19.94 0.50 -7.71
CA VAL A 58 -19.16 1.71 -7.41
C VAL A 58 -17.85 1.36 -6.72
N LEU A 59 -17.91 0.56 -5.64
CA LEU A 59 -16.71 0.12 -4.92
C LEU A 59 -15.80 -0.72 -5.81
N GLY A 60 -16.37 -1.60 -6.64
CA GLY A 60 -15.64 -2.42 -7.59
C GLY A 60 -14.89 -1.58 -8.62
N VAL A 61 -15.53 -0.55 -9.17
CA VAL A 61 -14.87 0.41 -10.09
C VAL A 61 -13.72 1.12 -9.40
N ILE A 62 -13.93 1.65 -8.19
CA ILE A 62 -12.88 2.35 -7.42
C ILE A 62 -11.69 1.43 -7.17
N VAL A 63 -11.93 0.22 -6.66
CA VAL A 63 -10.87 -0.77 -6.39
C VAL A 63 -10.15 -1.18 -7.67
N ASN A 64 -10.88 -1.36 -8.78
CA ASN A 64 -10.27 -1.69 -10.06
C ASN A 64 -9.38 -0.56 -10.60
N ILE A 65 -9.79 0.70 -10.44
CA ILE A 65 -8.97 1.86 -10.81
C ILE A 65 -7.70 1.89 -9.95
N LEU A 66 -7.83 1.83 -8.63
CA LEU A 66 -6.68 1.86 -7.72
C LEU A 66 -5.67 0.73 -8.02
N ARG A 67 -6.16 -0.48 -8.32
CA ARG A 67 -5.29 -1.62 -8.70
C ARG A 67 -4.64 -1.51 -10.06
N SER A 68 -5.22 -0.75 -10.99
CA SER A 68 -4.69 -0.60 -12.35
C SER A 68 -3.71 0.56 -12.48
N VAL A 69 -3.69 1.49 -11.52
CA VAL A 69 -2.67 2.55 -11.46
C VAL A 69 -1.32 1.94 -11.10
N PRO A 70 -0.26 2.16 -11.90
CA PRO A 70 1.09 1.74 -11.56
C PRO A 70 1.54 2.36 -10.24
N PHE A 71 2.18 1.56 -9.38
CA PHE A 71 2.63 1.99 -8.05
C PHE A 71 3.45 3.30 -8.07
N ILE A 72 4.36 3.44 -9.03
CA ILE A 72 5.20 4.65 -9.17
C ILE A 72 4.33 5.90 -9.40
N ILE A 73 3.27 5.79 -10.19
CA ILE A 73 2.35 6.90 -10.46
C ILE A 73 1.53 7.20 -9.20
N LEU A 74 1.01 6.17 -8.53
CA LEU A 74 0.27 6.32 -7.28
C LEU A 74 1.12 7.04 -6.22
N LEU A 75 2.39 6.66 -6.08
CA LEU A 75 3.34 7.28 -5.15
C LEU A 75 3.44 8.80 -5.37
N ILE A 76 3.57 9.24 -6.63
CA ILE A 76 3.67 10.68 -6.96
C ILE A 76 2.35 11.40 -6.67
N VAL A 77 1.22 10.79 -7.04
CA VAL A 77 -0.12 11.37 -6.79
C VAL A 77 -0.43 11.45 -5.29
N MET A 78 0.09 10.52 -4.50
CA MET A 78 -0.13 10.47 -3.06
C MET A 78 0.70 11.50 -2.28
N ILE A 79 1.82 12.03 -2.81
CA ILE A 79 2.72 12.97 -2.10
C ILE A 79 1.99 13.98 -1.20
N PRO A 80 1.02 14.80 -1.68
CA PRO A 80 0.34 15.77 -0.82
C PRO A 80 -0.44 15.13 0.32
N LEU A 81 -1.07 13.98 0.07
CA LEU A 81 -1.78 13.20 1.09
C LEU A 81 -0.80 12.54 2.08
N THR A 82 0.31 11.99 1.59
CA THR A 82 1.35 11.36 2.41
C THR A 82 1.96 12.36 3.39
N VAL A 83 2.29 13.56 2.92
CA VAL A 83 2.82 14.65 3.76
C VAL A 83 1.76 15.11 4.77
N MET A 84 0.48 15.15 4.39
CA MET A 84 -0.59 15.49 5.34
C MET A 84 -0.78 14.45 6.44
N LEU A 85 -0.64 13.15 6.11
CA LEU A 85 -0.85 12.05 7.06
C LEU A 85 0.34 11.81 7.99
N VAL A 86 1.56 11.89 7.44
CA VAL A 86 2.79 11.42 8.11
C VAL A 86 3.79 12.55 8.33
N GLY A 87 3.60 13.71 7.70
CA GLY A 87 4.49 14.87 7.79
C GLY A 87 5.69 14.80 6.84
N THR A 88 5.87 13.71 6.08
CA THR A 88 7.01 13.48 5.20
C THR A 88 6.63 12.62 4.00
N SER A 89 7.27 12.87 2.85
CA SER A 89 7.19 12.04 1.63
C SER A 89 8.39 11.10 1.45
N LEU A 90 9.37 11.13 2.38
CA LEU A 90 10.62 10.40 2.28
C LEU A 90 10.81 9.40 3.43
N GLY A 91 11.61 8.36 3.16
CA GLY A 91 11.93 7.29 4.11
C GLY A 91 10.80 6.27 4.30
N VAL A 92 10.96 5.39 5.29
CA VAL A 92 10.01 4.32 5.64
C VAL A 92 8.59 4.85 5.81
N ALA A 93 8.44 5.95 6.55
CA ALA A 93 7.13 6.50 6.88
C ALA A 93 6.39 7.08 5.65
N GLY A 94 7.12 7.68 4.70
CA GLY A 94 6.54 8.19 3.46
C GLY A 94 6.23 7.12 2.42
N ALA A 95 6.93 5.98 2.47
CA ALA A 95 6.72 4.87 1.53
C ALA A 95 5.51 4.00 1.89
N ILE A 96 5.08 3.96 3.16
CA ILE A 96 3.98 3.10 3.62
C ILE A 96 2.63 3.48 2.98
N PRO A 97 2.17 4.74 2.95
CA PRO A 97 0.83 5.05 2.47
C PRO A 97 0.53 4.65 1.01
N PRO A 98 1.45 4.84 0.04
CA PRO A 98 1.25 4.33 -1.33
C PRO A 98 1.28 2.80 -1.46
N LEU A 99 1.83 2.09 -0.46
CA LEU A 99 1.92 0.61 -0.45
C LEU A 99 0.66 -0.06 0.09
N VAL A 100 -0.23 0.68 0.77
CA VAL A 100 -1.46 0.18 1.40
C VAL A 100 -2.64 0.27 0.44
#